data_AF-A0A6U3XM89-F1
#
_entry.id   AF-A0A6U3XM89-F1
#
_cell.length_a   1.000
_cell.length_b   1.000
_cell.length_c   1.000
_cell.angle_alpha   90.00
_cell.angle_beta   90.00
_cell.angle_gamma   90.00
#
_symmetry.space_group_name_H-M   'P 1'
#
loop_
_entity.id
_entity.type
_entity.pdbx_description
1 polymer ?
#
loop_
_entity_poly.entity_id
_entity_poly.type
_entity_poly.pdbx_seq_one_letter_code
_entity_poly.pdbx_strand_id
1 'polypeptide(L)'
;MHANDFVGDGDCGLTMARGAKEILSRLDNKTLDTSHPALMFQSIADAVSASMGGTSGVLLELMFRKIGSVLLASSSVIDEMALWNAFHAGVDAVSLYGGATVGSRTMLDALCPAVLAAEEENGSIEKVAEAAEKGAKGTASMLSASAGRSNYLREESLAGTPDPGAVAVGVVLKAISKA
;
A
#
# COMPACT_ATOMS: atom_id res chain seq x y z
N MET A 1 -20.03 6.60 -11.36
CA MET A 1 -19.28 5.84 -12.38
C MET A 1 -17.98 5.40 -11.73
N HIS A 2 -17.83 4.11 -11.43
CA HIS A 2 -16.72 3.61 -10.61
C HIS A 2 -15.47 3.44 -11.48
N ALA A 3 -14.34 3.98 -11.02
CA ALA A 3 -13.06 3.90 -11.72
C ALA A 3 -12.47 2.47 -11.79
N ASN A 4 -13.10 1.50 -11.12
CA ASN A 4 -12.60 0.12 -11.02
C ASN A 4 -12.86 -0.75 -12.25
N ASP A 5 -13.79 -0.40 -13.13
CA ASP A 5 -14.20 -1.30 -14.23
C ASP A 5 -13.33 -1.19 -15.49
N PHE A 6 -12.33 -0.31 -15.52
CA PHE A 6 -11.61 0.05 -16.76
C PHE A 6 -10.11 -0.31 -16.79
N VAL A 7 -9.47 -0.63 -15.66
CA VAL A 7 -8.01 -0.90 -15.59
C VAL A 7 -7.71 -2.21 -14.84
N GLY A 8 -6.97 -3.12 -15.49
CA GLY A 8 -6.74 -4.49 -15.05
C GLY A 8 -7.92 -5.41 -15.33
N ASP A 9 -8.18 -6.34 -14.41
CA ASP A 9 -9.32 -7.27 -14.43
C ASP A 9 -10.47 -6.83 -13.50
N GLY A 10 -10.42 -5.60 -12.98
CA GLY A 10 -11.46 -5.01 -12.13
C GLY A 10 -11.57 -5.59 -10.72
N ASP A 11 -10.67 -6.50 -10.32
CA ASP A 11 -10.76 -7.19 -9.03
C ASP A 11 -10.10 -6.43 -7.87
N CYS A 12 -9.24 -5.44 -8.16
CA CYS A 12 -8.37 -4.82 -7.17
C CYS A 12 -9.17 -4.23 -6.00
N GLY A 13 -10.24 -3.48 -6.28
CA GLY A 13 -11.10 -2.92 -5.24
C GLY A 13 -11.79 -3.98 -4.37
N LEU A 14 -12.20 -5.11 -4.97
CA LEU A 14 -12.78 -6.24 -4.23
C LEU A 14 -11.74 -6.93 -3.35
N THR A 15 -10.53 -7.11 -3.87
CA THR A 15 -9.39 -7.70 -3.14
C THR A 15 -9.02 -6.83 -1.93
N MET A 16 -8.88 -5.51 -2.12
CA MET A 16 -8.62 -4.57 -1.02
C MET A 16 -9.77 -4.57 0.01
N ALA A 17 -11.01 -4.60 -0.45
CA ALA A 17 -12.17 -4.64 0.44
C ALA A 17 -12.25 -5.94 1.26
N ARG A 18 -11.85 -7.09 0.71
CA ARG A 18 -11.76 -8.36 1.44
C ARG A 18 -10.71 -8.29 2.55
N GLY A 19 -9.51 -7.79 2.23
CA GLY A 19 -8.43 -7.57 3.20
C GLY A 19 -8.86 -6.66 4.36
N ALA A 20 -9.43 -5.50 4.03
CA ALA A 20 -9.88 -4.55 5.04
C ALA A 20 -10.98 -5.13 5.95
N LYS A 21 -11.94 -5.88 5.38
CA LYS A 21 -12.99 -6.57 6.15
C LYS A 21 -12.44 -7.63 7.08
N GLU A 22 -11.44 -8.40 6.64
CA GLU A 22 -10.80 -9.41 7.48
C GLU A 22 -10.03 -8.78 8.64
N ILE A 23 -9.26 -7.71 8.38
CA ILE A 23 -8.58 -6.94 9.43
C ILE A 23 -9.58 -6.42 10.46
N LEU A 24 -10.68 -5.80 10.01
CA LEU A 24 -11.73 -5.27 10.87
C LEU A 24 -12.41 -6.39 11.69
N SER A 25 -12.73 -7.51 11.05
CA SER A 25 -13.30 -8.69 11.72
C SER A 25 -12.39 -9.21 12.84
N ARG A 26 -11.08 -9.28 12.61
CA ARG A 26 -10.12 -9.71 13.64
C ARG A 26 -9.99 -8.69 14.76
N LEU A 27 -10.06 -7.39 14.45
CA LEU A 27 -10.06 -6.33 15.45
C LEU A 27 -11.31 -6.41 16.34
N ASP A 28 -12.50 -6.52 15.76
CA ASP A 28 -13.77 -6.61 16.47
C ASP A 28 -13.85 -7.86 17.36
N ASN A 29 -13.30 -8.97 16.88
CA ASN A 29 -13.26 -10.24 17.61
C ASN A 29 -12.05 -10.36 18.57
N LYS A 30 -11.22 -9.31 18.70
CA LYS A 30 -10.00 -9.29 19.54
C LYS A 30 -9.00 -10.41 19.21
N THR A 31 -8.94 -10.83 17.96
CA THR A 31 -7.97 -11.80 17.44
C THR A 31 -6.83 -11.15 16.66
N LEU A 32 -6.91 -9.84 16.42
CA LEU A 32 -5.78 -9.03 15.94
C LEU A 32 -4.94 -8.58 17.14
N ASP A 33 -3.64 -8.92 17.15
CA ASP A 33 -2.76 -8.55 18.25
C ASP A 33 -2.41 -7.06 18.20
N THR A 34 -3.02 -6.26 19.08
CA THR A 34 -2.76 -4.83 19.20
C THR A 34 -1.81 -4.49 20.35
N SER A 35 -1.16 -5.48 20.98
CA SER A 35 -0.34 -5.27 22.19
C SER A 35 0.98 -4.55 21.91
N HIS A 36 1.50 -4.67 20.68
CA HIS A 36 2.74 -4.02 20.25
C HIS A 36 2.65 -3.71 18.75
N PRO A 37 3.11 -2.53 18.27
CA PRO A 37 3.02 -2.17 16.85
C PRO A 37 3.58 -3.24 15.90
N ALA A 38 4.71 -3.84 16.29
CA ALA A 38 5.33 -4.89 15.50
C ALA A 38 4.43 -6.14 15.35
N LEU A 39 3.76 -6.57 16.43
CA LEU A 39 2.84 -7.71 16.43
C LEU A 39 1.52 -7.38 15.71
N MET A 40 1.09 -6.12 15.78
CA MET A 40 -0.03 -5.60 15.01
C MET A 40 0.23 -5.72 13.50
N PHE A 41 1.40 -5.30 13.03
CA PHE A 41 1.76 -5.46 11.61
C PHE A 41 1.87 -6.92 11.18
N GLN A 42 2.37 -7.83 12.03
CA GLN A 42 2.35 -9.27 11.73
C GLN A 42 0.91 -9.81 11.65
N SER A 43 0.04 -9.42 12.58
CA SER A 43 -1.37 -9.84 12.58
C SER A 43 -2.14 -9.30 11.38
N ILE A 44 -1.85 -8.07 10.95
CA ILE A 44 -2.38 -7.48 9.71
C ILE A 44 -1.88 -8.27 8.50
N ALA A 45 -0.60 -8.64 8.45
CA ALA A 45 -0.07 -9.46 7.37
C ALA A 45 -0.77 -10.83 7.28
N ASP A 46 -1.04 -11.47 8.41
CA ASP A 46 -1.78 -12.74 8.47
C ASP A 46 -3.25 -12.58 8.03
N ALA A 47 -3.87 -11.43 8.30
CA ALA A 47 -5.22 -11.10 7.83
C ALA A 47 -5.25 -10.90 6.31
N VAL A 48 -4.28 -10.16 5.78
CA VAL A 48 -4.10 -9.93 4.35
C VAL A 48 -3.84 -11.26 3.62
N SER A 49 -2.92 -12.08 4.14
CA SER A 49 -2.57 -13.39 3.57
C SER A 49 -3.79 -14.32 3.48
N ALA A 50 -4.64 -14.33 4.50
CA ALA A 50 -5.80 -15.21 4.56
C ALA A 50 -6.96 -14.80 3.64
N SER A 51 -7.04 -13.53 3.23
CA SER A 51 -8.25 -12.96 2.60
C SER A 51 -8.03 -12.29 1.25
N MET A 52 -6.80 -11.84 0.96
CA MET A 52 -6.45 -11.18 -0.29
C MET A 52 -5.81 -12.18 -1.25
N GLY A 53 -6.30 -12.19 -2.48
CA GLY A 53 -5.70 -12.97 -3.57
C GLY A 53 -4.78 -12.13 -4.46
N GLY A 54 -4.13 -12.81 -5.41
CA GLY A 54 -3.33 -12.17 -6.45
C GLY A 54 -2.06 -11.48 -5.96
N THR A 55 -1.38 -10.81 -6.88
CA THR A 55 -0.08 -10.18 -6.61
C THR A 55 -0.16 -9.09 -5.54
N SER A 56 -1.25 -8.31 -5.51
CA SER A 56 -1.43 -7.25 -4.50
C SER A 56 -1.51 -7.80 -3.08
N GLY A 57 -2.17 -8.95 -2.87
CA GLY A 57 -2.23 -9.61 -1.56
C GLY A 57 -0.84 -10.03 -1.07
N VAL A 58 -0.07 -10.70 -1.94
CA VAL A 58 1.29 -11.15 -1.62
C VAL A 58 2.23 -9.98 -1.32
N LEU A 59 2.17 -8.91 -2.13
CA LEU A 59 3.03 -7.74 -1.92
C LEU A 59 2.67 -6.98 -0.65
N LEU A 60 1.39 -6.84 -0.31
CA LEU A 60 0.96 -6.19 0.93
C LEU A 60 1.26 -7.06 2.16
N GLU A 61 1.06 -8.37 2.08
CA GLU A 61 1.51 -9.29 3.14
C GLU A 61 3.02 -9.09 3.40
N LEU A 62 3.83 -9.13 2.34
CA LEU A 62 5.26 -8.95 2.44
C LEU A 62 5.64 -7.61 3.06
N MET A 63 4.99 -6.52 2.63
CA MET A 63 5.18 -5.18 3.18
C MET A 63 4.93 -5.16 4.69
N PHE A 64 3.78 -5.67 5.13
CA PHE A 64 3.40 -5.67 6.54
C PHE A 64 4.29 -6.60 7.38
N ARG A 65 4.66 -7.79 6.87
CA ARG A 65 5.64 -8.66 7.55
C ARG A 65 6.98 -7.98 7.72
N LYS A 66 7.45 -7.26 6.68
CA LYS A 66 8.73 -6.54 6.72
C LYS A 66 8.70 -5.40 7.72
N ILE A 67 7.63 -4.60 7.74
CA ILE A 67 7.43 -3.54 8.75
C ILE A 67 7.49 -4.14 10.16
N GLY A 68 6.69 -5.18 10.43
CA GLY A 68 6.68 -5.84 11.74
C GLY A 68 8.04 -6.41 12.13
N SER A 69 8.78 -7.01 11.19
CA SER A 69 10.12 -7.53 11.45
C SER A 69 11.13 -6.42 11.79
N VAL A 70 11.05 -5.26 11.16
CA VAL A 70 11.95 -4.13 11.45
C VAL A 70 11.63 -3.55 12.83
N LEU A 71 10.35 -3.41 13.17
CA LEU A 71 9.92 -2.94 14.49
C LEU A 71 10.24 -3.92 15.63
N LEU A 72 10.28 -5.23 15.36
CA LEU A 72 10.76 -6.21 16.36
C LEU A 72 12.27 -6.09 16.62
N ALA A 73 13.03 -5.63 15.63
CA ALA A 73 14.48 -5.48 15.72
C ALA A 73 14.91 -4.12 16.27
N SER A 74 14.01 -3.14 16.36
CA SER A 74 14.29 -1.83 16.96
C SER A 74 14.32 -1.90 18.50
N SER A 75 14.75 -0.79 19.13
CA SER A 75 14.75 -0.64 20.59
C SER A 75 13.37 -0.88 21.21
N SER A 76 13.31 -1.06 22.53
CA SER A 76 12.09 -1.37 23.27
C SER A 76 10.99 -0.30 23.19
N VAL A 77 11.30 0.89 22.67
CA VAL A 77 10.33 1.98 22.47
C VAL A 77 10.27 2.28 20.98
N ILE A 78 9.10 2.08 20.39
CA ILE A 78 8.81 2.44 19.01
C ILE A 78 8.39 3.91 18.97
N ASP A 79 9.29 4.76 18.49
CA ASP A 79 8.97 6.15 18.18
C ASP A 79 8.50 6.31 16.72
N GLU A 80 8.14 7.54 16.36
CA GLU A 80 7.66 7.87 15.02
C GLU A 80 8.73 7.60 13.94
N MET A 81 9.99 7.89 14.25
CA MET A 81 11.10 7.65 13.32
C MET A 81 11.28 6.15 13.05
N ALA A 82 11.13 5.30 14.07
CA ALA A 82 11.13 3.85 13.91
C ALA A 82 9.98 3.36 13.02
N LEU A 83 8.79 3.95 13.12
CA LEU A 83 7.66 3.64 12.23
C LEU A 83 7.95 4.02 10.79
N TRP A 84 8.49 5.22 10.54
CA TRP A 84 8.83 5.66 9.19
C TRP A 84 9.95 4.84 8.56
N ASN A 85 10.99 4.50 9.32
CA ASN A 85 12.06 3.60 8.88
C ASN A 85 11.52 2.21 8.52
N ALA A 86 10.59 1.68 9.33
CA ALA A 86 9.96 0.39 9.05
C ALA A 86 9.05 0.46 7.81
N PHE A 87 8.29 1.56 7.64
CA PHE A 87 7.48 1.80 6.46
C PHE A 87 8.33 1.84 5.18
N HIS A 88 9.42 2.61 5.18
CA HIS A 88 10.39 2.65 4.08
C HIS A 88 10.89 1.24 3.76
N ALA A 89 11.36 0.48 4.76
CA ALA A 89 11.83 -0.89 4.55
C ALA A 89 10.75 -1.83 3.98
N GLY A 90 9.48 -1.61 4.33
CA GLY A 90 8.34 -2.32 3.75
C GLY A 90 8.15 -1.99 2.27
N VAL A 91 8.22 -0.70 1.90
CA VAL A 91 8.10 -0.24 0.51
C VAL A 91 9.26 -0.75 -0.34
N ASP A 92 10.49 -0.77 0.20
CA ASP A 92 11.65 -1.37 -0.46
C ASP A 92 11.44 -2.84 -0.76
N ALA A 93 10.85 -3.59 0.18
CA ALA A 93 10.51 -4.99 -0.07
C ALA A 93 9.47 -5.14 -1.20
N VAL A 94 8.44 -4.28 -1.24
CA VAL A 94 7.47 -4.29 -2.35
C VAL A 94 8.17 -4.01 -3.69
N SER A 95 9.07 -3.03 -3.75
CA SER A 95 9.81 -2.71 -4.98
C SER A 95 10.71 -3.87 -5.42
N LEU A 96 11.50 -4.40 -4.49
CA LEU A 96 12.47 -5.47 -4.75
C LEU A 96 11.79 -6.75 -5.26
N TYR A 97 10.75 -7.21 -4.56
CA TYR A 97 10.09 -8.47 -4.88
C TYR A 97 9.00 -8.32 -5.94
N GLY A 98 8.41 -7.13 -6.08
CA GLY A 98 7.47 -6.81 -7.14
C GLY A 98 8.14 -6.54 -8.50
N GLY A 99 9.44 -6.22 -8.50
CA GLY A 99 10.20 -5.94 -9.73
C GLY A 99 9.76 -4.67 -10.47
N ALA A 100 8.98 -3.81 -9.81
CA ALA A 100 8.47 -2.56 -10.34
C ALA A 100 9.15 -1.37 -9.67
N THR A 101 9.14 -0.24 -10.35
CA THR A 101 9.65 1.05 -9.87
C THR A 101 8.61 2.15 -10.08
N VAL A 102 8.86 3.34 -9.55
CA VAL A 102 8.09 4.54 -9.93
C VAL A 102 8.07 4.69 -11.45
N GLY A 103 6.91 5.02 -12.01
CA GLY A 103 6.60 5.05 -13.43
C GLY A 103 6.07 3.73 -13.99
N SER A 104 6.02 2.65 -13.20
CA SER A 104 5.53 1.35 -13.68
C SER A 104 4.00 1.22 -13.74
N ARG A 105 3.29 2.24 -13.24
CA ARG A 105 1.83 2.29 -13.11
C ARG A 105 1.31 1.21 -12.16
N THR A 106 1.76 1.31 -10.91
CA THR A 106 1.46 0.37 -9.81
C THR A 106 1.30 1.11 -8.47
N MET A 107 1.05 0.38 -7.37
CA MET A 107 1.04 0.94 -6.02
C MET A 107 2.33 1.69 -5.62
N LEU A 108 3.47 1.38 -6.25
CA LEU A 108 4.74 2.08 -5.99
C LEU A 108 4.71 3.55 -6.43
N ASP A 109 3.87 3.89 -7.40
CA ASP A 109 3.65 5.28 -7.81
C ASP A 109 2.98 6.13 -6.72
N ALA A 110 2.40 5.50 -5.70
CA ALA A 110 1.90 6.18 -4.50
C ALA A 110 2.81 5.94 -3.28
N LEU A 111 3.34 4.72 -3.09
CA LEU A 111 4.18 4.37 -1.93
C LEU A 111 5.52 5.10 -1.93
N CYS A 112 6.23 5.14 -3.06
CA CYS A 112 7.55 5.77 -3.08
C CYS A 112 7.47 7.30 -2.85
N PRO A 113 6.54 8.05 -3.47
CA PRO A 113 6.33 9.46 -3.11
C PRO A 113 5.96 9.67 -1.64
N ALA A 114 5.20 8.75 -1.04
CA ALA A 114 4.89 8.80 0.40
C ALA A 114 6.13 8.62 1.28
N VAL A 115 7.02 7.68 0.95
CA VAL A 115 8.30 7.49 1.66
C VAL A 115 9.16 8.74 1.57
N LEU A 116 9.33 9.31 0.35
CA LEU A 116 10.10 10.53 0.16
C LEU A 116 9.54 11.69 0.97
N ALA A 117 8.21 11.87 0.98
CA ALA A 117 7.57 12.91 1.80
C ALA A 117 7.77 12.68 3.30
N ALA A 118 7.79 11.43 3.79
CA ALA A 118 8.07 11.15 5.19
C ALA A 118 9.49 11.59 5.58
N GLU A 119 10.46 11.40 4.68
CA GLU A 119 11.86 11.80 4.88
C GLU A 119 12.03 13.33 4.81
N GLU A 120 11.42 13.98 3.83
CA GLU A 120 11.57 15.43 3.58
C GLU A 120 10.78 16.30 4.58
N GLU A 121 9.65 15.79 5.08
CA GLU A 121 8.70 16.55 5.89
C GLU A 121 8.67 16.08 7.36
N ASN A 122 9.77 15.48 7.83
CA ASN A 122 9.94 14.99 9.20
C ASN A 122 8.78 14.11 9.69
N GLY A 123 8.26 13.24 8.83
CA GLY A 123 7.19 12.32 9.18
C GLY A 123 5.77 12.88 9.17
N SER A 124 5.53 14.11 8.68
CA SER A 124 4.16 14.66 8.59
C SER A 124 3.23 13.75 7.80
N ILE A 125 2.29 13.11 8.51
CA ILE A 125 1.33 12.17 7.91
C ILE A 125 0.44 12.86 6.86
N GLU A 126 0.15 14.15 7.03
CA GLU A 126 -0.59 14.94 6.04
C GLU A 126 0.20 15.05 4.74
N LYS A 127 1.50 15.36 4.82
CA LYS A 127 2.36 15.47 3.63
C LYS A 127 2.58 14.13 2.96
N VAL A 128 2.76 13.06 3.74
CA VAL A 128 2.83 11.68 3.25
C VAL A 128 1.56 11.30 2.48
N ALA A 129 0.38 11.60 3.03
CA ALA A 129 -0.89 11.33 2.38
C ALA A 129 -1.10 12.18 1.11
N GLU A 130 -0.74 13.46 1.14
CA GLU A 130 -0.77 14.34 -0.04
C GLU A 130 0.11 13.81 -1.18
N ALA A 131 1.33 13.36 -0.85
CA ALA A 131 2.27 12.82 -1.82
C ALA A 131 1.76 11.51 -2.44
N ALA A 132 1.22 10.58 -1.63
CA ALA A 132 0.60 9.37 -2.14
C ALA A 132 -0.62 9.66 -3.02
N GLU A 133 -1.50 10.58 -2.61
CA GLU A 133 -2.67 10.95 -3.41
C GLU A 133 -2.26 11.58 -4.75
N LYS A 134 -1.23 12.44 -4.76
CA LYS A 134 -0.67 13.02 -5.98
C LYS A 134 -0.05 11.95 -6.89
N GLY A 135 0.72 11.04 -6.32
CA GLY A 135 1.33 9.91 -7.03
C GLY A 135 0.27 9.02 -7.68
N ALA A 136 -0.76 8.62 -6.92
CA ALA A 136 -1.89 7.86 -7.42
C ALA A 136 -2.61 8.58 -8.57
N LYS A 137 -2.92 9.88 -8.44
CA LYS A 137 -3.53 10.65 -9.54
C LYS A 137 -2.64 10.74 -10.77
N GLY A 138 -1.33 10.85 -10.60
CA GLY A 138 -0.35 10.92 -11.68
C GLY A 138 -0.35 9.69 -12.60
N THR A 139 -0.75 8.53 -12.09
CA THR A 139 -0.87 7.30 -12.89
C THR A 139 -1.93 7.38 -13.99
N ALA A 140 -2.88 8.33 -13.92
CA ALA A 140 -3.90 8.53 -14.95
C ALA A 140 -3.32 9.08 -16.27
N SER A 141 -2.18 9.76 -16.22
CA SER A 141 -1.46 10.22 -17.42
C SER A 141 -0.46 9.20 -17.97
N MET A 142 -0.31 8.04 -17.32
CA MET A 142 0.60 6.99 -17.77
C MET A 142 -0.11 6.11 -18.80
N LEU A 143 0.40 6.16 -20.03
CA LEU A 143 -0.18 5.52 -21.23
C LEU A 143 0.31 4.08 -21.46
N SER A 144 1.24 3.63 -20.62
CA SER A 144 1.71 2.26 -20.55
C SER A 144 1.90 1.85 -19.09
N ALA A 145 1.89 0.54 -18.85
CA ALA A 145 2.28 -0.05 -17.57
C ALA A 145 3.39 -1.07 -17.88
N SER A 146 4.38 -1.19 -17.01
CA SER A 146 5.45 -2.18 -17.15
C SER A 146 5.31 -3.37 -16.21
N ALA A 147 4.34 -3.31 -15.29
CA ALA A 147 4.08 -4.34 -14.29
C ALA A 147 2.57 -4.52 -14.02
N GLY A 148 2.23 -5.64 -13.38
CA GLY A 148 0.86 -5.97 -13.01
C GLY A 148 -0.05 -6.24 -14.21
N ARG A 149 -1.36 -6.38 -13.93
CA ARG A 149 -2.37 -6.71 -14.96
C ARG A 149 -2.62 -5.55 -15.93
N SER A 150 -2.31 -4.33 -15.54
CA SER A 150 -2.37 -3.14 -16.39
C SER A 150 -1.44 -3.22 -17.60
N ASN A 151 -0.34 -3.99 -17.53
CA ASN A 151 0.60 -4.19 -18.64
C ASN A 151 -0.03 -4.92 -19.85
N TYR A 152 -1.16 -5.62 -19.67
CA TYR A 152 -1.86 -6.30 -20.77
C TYR A 152 -2.87 -5.41 -21.49
N LEU A 153 -3.12 -4.20 -21.00
CA LEU A 153 -4.10 -3.28 -21.56
C LEU A 153 -3.48 -2.35 -22.60
N ARG A 154 -4.32 -1.91 -23.53
CA ARG A 154 -3.94 -0.91 -24.52
C ARG A 154 -3.97 0.49 -23.93
N GLU A 155 -3.18 1.39 -24.52
CA GLU A 155 -3.08 2.79 -24.14
C GLU A 155 -4.45 3.48 -23.96
N GLU A 156 -5.41 3.22 -24.85
CA GLU A 156 -6.73 3.85 -24.79
C GLU A 156 -7.54 3.41 -23.55
N SER A 157 -7.26 2.22 -23.02
CA SER A 157 -7.88 1.71 -21.78
C SER A 157 -7.21 2.30 -20.53
N LEU A 158 -5.99 2.82 -20.66
CA LEU A 158 -5.22 3.39 -19.55
C LEU A 158 -5.43 4.90 -19.42
N ALA A 159 -5.55 5.58 -20.55
CA ALA A 159 -5.63 7.04 -20.63
C ALA A 159 -6.74 7.60 -19.72
N GLY A 160 -6.37 8.51 -18.82
CA GLY A 160 -7.29 9.20 -17.93
C GLY A 160 -7.78 8.39 -16.73
N THR A 161 -7.36 7.13 -16.59
CA THR A 161 -7.77 6.28 -15.46
C THR A 161 -6.58 5.97 -14.55
N PRO A 162 -6.63 6.37 -13.26
CA PRO A 162 -5.60 6.02 -12.29
C PRO A 162 -5.44 4.51 -12.11
N ASP A 163 -4.22 4.07 -11.76
CA ASP A 163 -3.95 2.70 -11.33
C ASP A 163 -4.69 2.37 -10.02
N PRO A 164 -5.48 1.29 -9.96
CA PRO A 164 -6.26 0.96 -8.78
C PRO A 164 -5.40 0.62 -7.55
N GLY A 165 -4.20 0.05 -7.75
CA GLY A 165 -3.27 -0.23 -6.65
C GLY A 165 -2.72 1.06 -6.02
N ALA A 166 -2.33 2.03 -6.84
CA ALA A 166 -1.91 3.35 -6.38
C ALA A 166 -3.04 4.11 -5.68
N VAL A 167 -4.27 4.05 -6.22
CA VAL A 167 -5.46 4.64 -5.59
C VAL A 167 -5.72 4.02 -4.22
N ALA A 168 -5.61 2.69 -4.07
CA ALA A 168 -5.82 2.03 -2.79
C ALA A 168 -4.85 2.55 -1.72
N VAL A 169 -3.56 2.70 -2.05
CA VAL A 169 -2.55 3.28 -1.16
C VAL A 169 -2.91 4.71 -0.76
N GLY A 170 -3.26 5.56 -1.74
CA GLY A 170 -3.66 6.94 -1.48
C GLY A 170 -4.88 7.05 -0.55
N VAL A 171 -5.87 6.16 -0.72
CA VAL A 171 -7.05 6.09 0.17
C VAL A 171 -6.66 5.72 1.60
N VAL A 172 -5.79 4.72 1.78
CA VAL A 172 -5.34 4.27 3.10
C VAL A 172 -4.58 5.39 3.83
N LEU A 173 -3.58 5.99 3.19
CA LEU A 173 -2.78 7.04 3.82
C LEU A 173 -3.61 8.30 4.14
N LYS A 174 -4.56 8.66 3.28
CA LYS A 174 -5.52 9.74 3.54
C LYS A 174 -6.49 9.45 4.67
N ALA A 175 -6.81 8.18 4.91
CA ALA A 175 -7.62 7.80 6.07
C ALA A 175 -6.81 7.93 7.36
N ILE A 176 -5.54 7.49 7.35
CA ILE A 176 -4.63 7.60 8.48
C ILE A 176 -4.37 9.07 8.83
N SER A 177 -4.18 9.95 7.85
CA SER A 177 -3.94 11.39 8.08
C SER A 177 -5.14 12.17 8.66
N LYS A 178 -6.28 11.52 8.84
CA LYS A 178 -7.51 12.12 9.40
C LYS A 178 -7.90 11.50 10.74
N ALA A 179 -7.12 10.54 11.22
CA ALA A 179 -7.36 9.80 12.44
C ALA A 179 -6.97 10.60 13.69
#